data_AF-C6BT41-F1
#
_entry.id   AF-C6BT41-F1
#
_cell.length_a   1.000
_cell.length_b   1.000
_cell.length_c   1.000
_cell.angle_alpha   90.00
_cell.angle_beta   90.00
_cell.angle_gamma   90.00
#
_symmetry.space_group_name_H-M   'P 1'
#
loop_
_entity.id
_entity.type
_entity.pdbx_description
1 polymer ?
#
loop_
_entity_poly.entity_id
_entity_poly.type
_entity_poly.pdbx_seq_one_letter_code
_entity_poly.pdbx_strand_id
1 'polypeptide(L)' 'MPDNDEIKKHLNDQADQLDREMTENPGAAIEVDPELADHMGAFEEDALTLEEAEDASFDPFDPEEIETEE' A
#
# COMPACT_ATOMS: atom_id res chain seq x y z
N MET A 1 22.74 -5.57 -19.94
CA MET A 1 21.42 -5.12 -19.51
C MET A 1 20.87 -6.27 -18.70
N PRO A 2 20.50 -6.08 -17.43
CA PRO A 2 19.85 -7.13 -16.66
C PRO A 2 18.61 -7.62 -17.41
N ASP A 3 18.37 -8.92 -17.37
CA ASP A 3 17.23 -9.53 -18.05
C ASP A 3 15.92 -9.08 -17.37
N ASN A 4 14.86 -8.88 -18.16
CA ASN A 4 13.57 -8.42 -17.63
C ASN A 4 13.02 -9.31 -16.50
N ASP A 5 13.33 -10.61 -16.52
CA ASP A 5 12.95 -11.54 -15.46
C ASP A 5 13.68 -11.28 -14.14
N GLU A 6 14.94 -10.81 -14.19
CA GLU A 6 15.72 -10.48 -13.00
C GLU A 6 15.19 -9.19 -12.34
N ILE A 7 14.81 -8.20 -13.16
CA ILE A 7 14.19 -6.95 -12.70
C ILE A 7 12.85 -7.23 -12.01
N LYS A 8 11.97 -8.01 -12.64
CA LYS A 8 10.67 -8.39 -12.06
C LYS A 8 10.82 -9.16 -10.76
N LYS A 9 11.78 -10.09 -10.71
CA LYS A 9 12.07 -10.83 -9.49
C LYS A 9 12.49 -9.90 -8.36
N HIS A 10 13.36 -8.94 -8.65
CA HIS A 10 13.81 -7.96 -7.66
C HIS A 10 12.68 -7.05 -7.16
N LEU A 11 11.78 -6.61 -8.05
CA LEU A 11 10.61 -5.81 -7.68
C LEU A 11 9.61 -6.62 -6.84
N ASN A 12 9.38 -7.89 -7.19
CA ASN A 12 8.56 -8.79 -6.37
C ASN A 12 9.15 -9.03 -4.98
N ASP A 13 10.45 -9.30 -4.88
CA ASP A 13 11.12 -9.50 -3.59
C ASP A 13 11.00 -8.25 -2.68
N GLN A 14 10.97 -7.05 -3.27
CA GLN A 14 10.74 -5.79 -2.53
C GLN A 14 9.27 -5.60 -2.13
N ALA A 15 8.33 -5.90 -3.02
CA ALA A 15 6.89 -5.85 -2.72
C ALA A 15 6.52 -6.82 -1.59
N ASP A 16 7.08 -8.03 -1.59
CA ASP A 16 6.87 -9.03 -0.53
C ASP A 16 7.42 -8.56 0.83
N GLN A 17 8.55 -7.84 0.83
CA GLN A 17 9.10 -7.24 2.05
C GLN A 17 8.19 -6.14 2.59
N LEU A 18 7.72 -5.26 1.69
CA LEU A 18 6.82 -4.18 2.04
C LEU A 18 5.49 -4.69 2.61
N ASP A 19 4.89 -5.71 1.99
CA ASP A 19 3.65 -6.35 2.47
C ASP A 19 3.82 -6.89 3.89
N ARG A 20 4.97 -7.51 4.16
CA ARG A 20 5.30 -8.00 5.48
C ARG A 20 5.45 -6.85 6.49
N GLU A 21 6.12 -5.76 6.11
CA GLU A 21 6.27 -4.58 6.97
C GLU A 21 4.93 -3.90 7.25
N MET A 22 4.04 -3.81 6.25
CA MET A 22 2.66 -3.30 6.40
C MET A 22 1.81 -4.23 7.27
N THR A 23 2.03 -5.54 7.21
CA THR A 23 1.37 -6.51 8.10
C THR A 23 1.85 -6.35 9.55
N GLU A 24 3.15 -6.11 9.75
CA GLU A 24 3.75 -5.92 11.07
C GLU A 24 3.42 -4.54 11.66
N ASN A 25 3.27 -3.52 10.80
CA ASN A 25 2.94 -2.14 11.17
C ASN A 25 1.84 -1.59 10.26
N PRO A 26 0.58 -2.04 10.46
CA PRO A 26 -0.54 -1.55 9.67
C PRO A 26 -0.74 -0.04 9.90
N GLY A 27 -0.88 0.72 8.82
CA GLY A 27 -1.02 2.18 8.85
C GLY A 27 0.30 2.96 8.90
N ALA A 28 1.46 2.30 8.84
CA ALA A 28 2.73 3.00 8.68
C ALA A 28 2.82 3.62 7.27
N ALA A 29 3.12 4.92 7.19
CA ALA A 29 3.49 5.56 5.94
C ALA A 29 4.88 5.07 5.52
N ILE A 30 4.95 4.23 4.49
CA ILE A 30 6.20 3.70 3.94
C ILE A 30 6.48 4.34 2.59
N GLU A 31 7.65 4.98 2.49
CA GLU A 31 8.13 5.54 1.23
C GLU A 31 8.64 4.41 0.32
N VAL A 32 8.11 4.33 -0.90
CA VAL A 32 8.50 3.31 -1.90
C VAL A 32 9.08 3.97 -3.14
N ASP A 33 9.96 3.26 -3.82
CA ASP A 33 10.52 3.71 -5.09
C ASP A 33 9.42 3.82 -6.18
N PRO A 34 9.47 4.81 -7.08
CA PRO A 34 8.44 5.00 -8.11
C PRO A 34 8.27 3.81 -9.05
N GLU A 35 9.35 3.09 -9.35
CA GLU A 35 9.31 1.89 -10.20
C GLU A 35 8.64 0.70 -9.49
N LEU A 36 8.83 0.59 -8.17
CA LEU A 36 8.14 -0.41 -7.35
C LEU A 36 6.65 -0.05 -7.20
N ALA A 37 6.34 1.23 -6.98
CA ALA A 37 4.97 1.72 -6.90
C ALA A 37 4.20 1.43 -8.20
N ASP A 38 4.80 1.71 -9.36
CA ASP A 38 4.22 1.38 -10.67
C ASP A 38 4.03 -0.14 -10.85
N HIS A 39 5.02 -0.94 -10.47
CA HIS A 39 4.94 -2.41 -10.50
C HIS A 39 3.85 -2.97 -9.58
N MET A 40 3.58 -2.32 -8.45
CA MET A 40 2.50 -2.66 -7.52
C MET A 40 1.14 -2.10 -7.93
N GLY A 41 1.06 -1.33 -9.02
CA GLY A 41 -0.18 -0.76 -9.54
C GLY A 41 -0.63 0.51 -8.82
N ALA A 42 0.26 1.21 -8.09
CA ALA A 42 -0.08 2.41 -7.33
C ALA A 42 -0.54 3.61 -8.20
N PHE A 43 -0.34 3.54 -9.51
CA PHE A 43 -0.76 4.56 -10.48
C PHE A 43 -1.86 4.06 -11.43
N GLU A 44 -2.39 2.85 -11.23
CA GLU A 44 -3.53 2.36 -12.01
C GLU A 44 -4.81 3.14 -11.66
N GLU A 45 -5.76 3.23 -12.60
CA GLU A 45 -7.02 3.96 -12.38
C GLU A 45 -7.85 3.41 -11.21
N ASP A 46 -7.68 2.13 -10.88
CA ASP A 46 -8.32 1.46 -9.76
C ASP A 46 -7.52 1.55 -8.44
N ALA A 47 -6.38 2.27 -8.43
CA ALA A 47 -5.58 2.46 -7.24
C ALA A 47 -6.23 3.48 -6.28
N LEU A 48 -6.08 3.24 -4.97
CA LEU A 48 -6.54 4.18 -3.93
C LEU A 48 -5.78 5.50 -4.07
N THR A 49 -6.50 6.61 -4.16
CA THR A 49 -5.87 7.94 -4.02
C THR A 49 -5.39 8.16 -2.59
N LEU A 50 -4.50 9.15 -2.40
CA LEU A 50 -4.00 9.49 -1.07
C LEU A 50 -5.13 9.84 -0.09
N GLU A 51 -6.13 10.58 -0.56
CA GLU A 51 -7.32 10.93 0.23
C GLU A 51 -8.13 9.68 0.62
N GLU A 52 -8.35 8.75 -0.31
CA GLU A 52 -9.05 7.49 -0.04
C GLU A 52 -8.24 6.54 0.85
N ALA A 53 -6.91 6.54 0.73
CA ALA A 53 -6.04 5.74 1.59
C ALA A 53 -6.01 6.28 3.03
N GLU A 54 -6.06 7.61 3.22
CA GLU A 54 -6.20 8.24 4.53
C GLU A 54 -7.57 7.93 5.16
N ASP A 55 -8.65 7.99 4.39
CA ASP A 55 -10.01 7.64 4.85
C ASP A 55 -10.15 6.14 5.17
N ALA A 56 -9.53 5.27 4.37
CA ALA A 56 -9.50 3.82 4.62
C ALA A 56 -8.52 3.42 5.74
N SER A 57 -7.65 4.31 6.19
CA SER A 57 -6.74 4.04 7.31
C SER A 57 -7.57 4.02 8.59
N PHE A 58 -7.95 2.83 9.01
CA PHE A 58 -8.80 2.60 10.17
C PHE A 58 -8.19 3.27 11.41
N ASP A 59 -8.80 4.37 11.90
CA ASP A 59 -8.50 4.92 13.22
C ASP A 59 -9.30 4.10 14.25
N PRO A 60 -8.67 3.23 15.07
CA PRO A 60 -9.37 2.49 16.11
C PRO A 60 -9.99 3.40 17.18
N PHE A 61 -9.79 4.72 17.10
CA PHE A 61 -10.38 5.74 17.96
C PHE A 61 -11.38 6.64 17.25
N ASP A 62 -11.84 6.33 16.03
CA ASP A 62 -12.87 7.13 15.38
C ASP A 62 -14.17 7.10 16.22
N PRO A 63 -14.54 8.21 16.88
CA PRO A 63 -15.72 8.26 17.74
C PRO A 63 -17.01 8.46 16.94
N GLU A 64 -16.96 8.51 15.60
CA GLU A 64 -18.13 8.70 14.72
C GLU A 64 -18.62 7.37 14.10
N GLU A 65 -17.81 6.30 14.07
CA GLU A 65 -18.25 4.93 13.68
C GLU A 65 -19.09 4.18 14.74
N ILE A 66 -19.33 4.78 15.92
CA ILE A 66 -20.27 4.23 16.93
C ILE A 66 -21.74 4.63 16.68
N GLU A 67 -22.06 5.33 15.59
CA GLU A 67 -23.43 5.79 15.30
C GLU A 67 -24.05 5.06 14.09
N THR A 68 -24.47 3.81 14.29
CA THR A 68 -25.52 3.12 13.51
C THR A 68 -26.06 2.01 14.41
N GLU A 69 -27.35 1.84 14.73
CA GLU A 69 -28.63 2.18 14.12
C GLU A 69 -29.70 2.42 15.23
N GLU A 70 -30.83 3.03 14.84
CA GLU A 70 -32.06 3.32 15.61
C GLU A 70 -32.62 2.17 16.49
#